data_AF-A0A916FR79-F1
#
_entry.id   AF-A0A916FR79-F1
#
_cell.length_a   1.000
_cell.length_b   1.000
_cell.length_c   1.000
_cell.angle_alpha   90.00
_cell.angle_beta   90.00
_cell.angle_gamma   90.00
#
_symmetry.space_group_name_H-M   'P 1'
#
loop_
_entity.id
_entity.type
_entity.pdbx_description
1 polymer ?
#
loop_
_entity_poly.entity_id
_entity_poly.type
_entity_poly.pdbx_seq_one_letter_code
_entity_poly.pdbx_strand_id
1 'polypeptide(L)'
;MTTKAKTRHGGPRPGAGRPAKEPVYSRAAALRTADPVAWLTAAMIADELDLKLRLDAAKALASLQARMGKKELRQQAAFDAVKGSRWEGLIL
;
A
#
# COMPACT_ATOMS: atom_id res chain seq x y z
N MET A 1 -28.58 -41.56 29.54
CA MET A 1 -28.52 -40.27 28.81
C MET A 1 -27.07 -39.98 28.51
N THR A 2 -26.63 -40.10 27.26
CA THR A 2 -25.21 -40.01 26.91
C THR A 2 -25.04 -38.95 25.83
N THR A 3 -24.58 -37.76 26.19
CA THR A 3 -24.37 -36.63 25.28
C THR A 3 -23.08 -36.86 24.48
N LYS A 4 -23.20 -37.21 23.19
CA LYS A 4 -22.06 -37.22 22.27
C LYS A 4 -21.54 -35.80 22.09
N ALA A 5 -20.36 -35.50 22.63
CA ALA A 5 -19.63 -34.28 22.29
C ALA A 5 -19.27 -34.32 20.79
N LYS A 6 -19.95 -33.49 20.00
CA LYS A 6 -19.67 -33.34 18.57
C LYS A 6 -18.40 -32.50 18.41
N THR A 7 -17.24 -33.16 18.44
CA THR A 7 -15.94 -32.55 18.11
C THR A 7 -15.94 -32.14 16.64
N ARG A 8 -16.28 -30.88 16.36
CA ARG A 8 -16.22 -30.27 15.02
C ARG A 8 -14.78 -29.83 14.74
N HIS A 9 -13.86 -30.78 14.63
CA HIS A 9 -12.47 -30.45 14.28
C HIS A 9 -12.20 -30.81 12.83
N GLY A 10 -12.68 -29.94 11.93
CA GLY A 10 -12.16 -29.82 10.57
C GLY A 10 -10.83 -29.05 10.57
N GLY A 11 -9.90 -29.46 11.43
CA GLY A 11 -8.54 -28.91 11.43
C GLY A 11 -7.73 -29.48 10.26
N PRO A 12 -6.66 -28.78 9.82
CA PRO A 12 -5.76 -29.33 8.83
C PRO A 12 -5.26 -30.69 9.33
N ARG A 13 -5.54 -31.75 8.57
CA ARG A 13 -5.01 -33.09 8.84
C ARG A 13 -3.46 -33.02 8.83
N PRO A 14 -2.75 -33.92 9.52
CA PRO A 14 -1.31 -34.04 9.36
C PRO A 14 -0.96 -34.16 7.87
N GLY A 15 -0.14 -33.24 7.34
CA GLY A 15 0.18 -33.17 5.90
C GLY A 15 -0.85 -32.47 5.01
N ALA A 16 -1.95 -31.92 5.55
CA ALA A 16 -2.90 -31.11 4.81
C ALA A 16 -2.53 -29.63 4.86
N GLY A 17 -2.44 -29.02 3.68
CA GLY A 17 -2.06 -27.62 3.49
C GLY A 17 -0.99 -27.51 2.41
N ARG A 18 -1.04 -26.42 1.65
CA ARG A 18 0.05 -26.09 0.73
C ARG A 18 1.24 -25.64 1.60
N PRO A 19 2.47 -26.12 1.38
CA PRO A 19 3.64 -25.59 2.08
C PRO A 19 3.70 -24.07 1.87
N ALA A 20 4.17 -23.36 2.90
CA ALA A 20 4.34 -21.92 2.84
C ALA A 20 5.21 -21.55 1.63
N LYS A 21 4.79 -20.55 0.86
CA LYS A 21 5.62 -20.03 -0.23
C LYS A 21 6.80 -19.29 0.38
N GLU A 22 7.96 -19.42 -0.26
CA GLU A 22 9.12 -18.59 0.06
C GLU A 22 8.78 -17.11 -0.16
N PRO A 23 9.35 -16.20 0.65
CA PRO A 23 9.16 -14.77 0.48
C PRO A 23 9.78 -14.31 -0.84
N VAL A 24 9.03 -13.52 -1.60
CA VAL A 24 9.53 -12.88 -2.83
C VAL A 24 10.02 -11.49 -2.48
N TYR A 25 11.30 -11.23 -2.75
CA TYR A 25 11.90 -9.90 -2.57
C TYR A 25 11.67 -9.05 -3.81
N SER A 26 11.08 -7.87 -3.63
CA SER A 26 11.03 -6.87 -4.70
C SER A 26 12.41 -6.26 -4.90
N ARG A 27 12.82 -6.10 -6.16
CA ARG A 27 14.07 -5.42 -6.54
C ARG A 27 13.84 -4.02 -7.10
N ALA A 28 12.61 -3.51 -7.03
CA ALA A 28 12.25 -2.22 -7.58
C ALA A 28 13.12 -1.09 -6.99
N ALA A 29 13.94 -0.46 -7.84
CA ALA A 29 14.84 0.61 -7.43
C ALA A 29 14.08 1.80 -6.84
N ALA A 30 12.86 2.06 -7.33
CA ALA A 30 11.99 3.13 -6.83
C ALA A 30 11.58 2.96 -5.35
N LEU A 31 11.64 1.73 -4.81
CA LEU A 31 11.37 1.45 -3.39
C LEU A 31 12.60 1.66 -2.50
N ARG A 32 13.79 1.90 -3.06
CA ARG A 32 15.02 2.15 -2.30
C ARG A 32 15.14 3.64 -1.97
N THR A 33 14.21 4.13 -1.16
CA THR A 33 14.18 5.51 -0.70
C THR A 33 14.03 5.56 0.81
N ALA A 34 14.64 6.57 1.44
CA ALA A 34 14.48 6.85 2.85
C ALA A 34 13.22 7.70 3.14
N ASP A 35 12.67 8.36 2.12
CA ASP A 35 11.46 9.17 2.26
C ASP A 35 10.21 8.27 2.24
N PRO A 36 9.42 8.23 3.33
CA PRO A 36 8.23 7.39 3.41
C PRO A 36 7.15 7.77 2.40
N VAL A 37 7.01 9.06 2.03
CA VAL A 37 6.00 9.47 1.05
C VAL A 37 6.40 9.01 -0.35
N ALA A 38 7.67 9.22 -0.73
CA ALA A 38 8.22 8.71 -1.97
C ALA A 38 8.15 7.18 -2.06
N TRP A 39 8.30 6.48 -0.93
CA TRP A 39 8.14 5.03 -0.91
C TRP A 39 6.70 4.62 -1.20
N LEU A 40 5.72 5.26 -0.57
CA LEU A 40 4.30 4.94 -0.74
C LEU A 40 3.82 5.21 -2.17
N THR A 41 4.24 6.33 -2.77
CA THR A 41 3.89 6.66 -4.16
C THR A 41 4.53 5.67 -5.14
N ALA A 42 5.80 5.30 -4.93
CA ALA A 42 6.47 4.27 -5.72
C ALA A 42 5.81 2.89 -5.57
N ALA A 43 5.42 2.52 -4.35
CA ALA A 43 4.77 1.24 -4.06
C ALA A 43 3.40 1.12 -4.73
N MET A 44 2.63 2.20 -4.85
CA MET A 44 1.33 2.17 -5.51
C MET A 44 1.43 1.80 -7.01
N ILE A 45 2.51 2.19 -7.69
CA ILE A 45 2.68 2.05 -9.15
C ILE A 45 3.47 0.77 -9.50
N ALA A 46 4.23 0.21 -8.56
CA ALA A 46 5.07 -0.96 -8.81
C ALA A 46 4.24 -2.23 -9.10
N ASP A 47 4.18 -2.64 -10.37
CA ASP A 47 3.44 -3.83 -10.81
C ASP A 47 4.01 -5.15 -10.25
N GLU A 48 5.29 -5.15 -9.89
CA GLU A 48 5.94 -6.28 -9.23
C GLU A 48 5.45 -6.51 -7.79
N LEU A 49 4.77 -5.52 -7.18
CA LEU A 49 4.19 -5.65 -5.86
C LEU A 49 2.79 -6.28 -5.92
N ASP A 50 2.49 -7.06 -4.89
CA ASP A 50 1.18 -7.62 -4.68
C ASP A 50 0.11 -6.52 -4.64
N LEU A 51 -1.04 -6.78 -5.25
CA LEU A 51 -2.14 -5.81 -5.36
C LEU A 51 -2.58 -5.32 -3.98
N LYS A 52 -2.60 -6.20 -2.97
CA LYS A 52 -2.97 -5.81 -1.62
C LYS A 52 -2.00 -4.78 -1.05
N LEU A 53 -0.70 -4.98 -1.27
CA LEU A 53 0.33 -4.05 -0.81
C LEU A 53 0.21 -2.68 -1.49
N ARG A 54 -0.11 -2.66 -2.80
CA ARG A 54 -0.40 -1.41 -3.54
C ARG A 54 -1.60 -0.67 -2.96
N LEU A 55 -2.68 -1.40 -2.65
CA LEU A 55 -3.89 -0.83 -2.03
C LEU A 55 -3.61 -0.30 -0.61
N ASP A 56 -2.80 -1.01 0.18
CA ASP A 56 -2.45 -0.57 1.52
C ASP A 56 -1.54 0.67 1.49
N ALA A 57 -0.63 0.77 0.51
CA ALA A 57 0.14 1.99 0.27
C ALA A 57 -0.77 3.19 -0.08
N ALA A 58 -1.77 2.98 -0.95
CA ALA A 58 -2.75 4.00 -1.31
C ALA A 58 -3.57 4.48 -0.10
N LYS A 59 -4.03 3.55 0.74
CA LYS A 59 -4.77 3.88 1.97
C LYS A 59 -3.92 4.64 2.97
N ALA A 60 -2.65 4.26 3.14
CA ALA A 60 -1.72 4.96 4.02
C ALA A 60 -1.50 6.41 3.56
N LEU A 61 -1.35 6.63 2.26
CA LEU A 61 -1.20 7.97 1.68
C LEU A 61 -2.48 8.81 1.85
N ALA A 62 -3.65 8.22 1.61
CA ALA A 62 -4.94 8.88 1.86
C ALA A 62 -5.18 9.18 3.35
N SER A 63 -4.74 8.30 4.26
CA SER A 63 -4.80 8.51 5.71
C SER A 63 -3.92 9.67 6.17
N LEU A 64 -2.73 9.82 5.57
CA LEU A 64 -1.86 10.96 5.82
C LEU A 64 -2.56 12.26 5.42
N GLN A 65 -3.16 12.28 4.23
CA GLN A 65 -3.94 13.43 3.77
C GLN A 65 -5.13 13.74 4.68
N ALA A 66 -5.86 12.72 5.14
CA ALA A 66 -7.00 12.94 6.04
C ALA A 66 -6.60 13.50 7.42
N ARG A 67 -5.36 13.26 7.86
CA ARG A 67 -4.79 13.81 9.11
C ARG A 67 -4.30 15.24 8.94
N MET A 68 -3.88 15.61 7.73
CA MET A 68 -3.58 17.00 7.37
C MET A 68 -4.90 17.76 7.32
N GLY A 69 -5.03 18.85 8.07
CA GLY A 69 -6.28 19.59 8.11
C GLY A 69 -6.66 20.10 6.72
N LYS A 70 -7.97 20.33 6.44
CA LYS A 70 -8.45 20.89 5.16
C LYS A 70 -7.70 22.15 4.71
N LYS A 71 -7.14 22.92 5.66
CA LYS A 71 -6.36 24.13 5.42
C LYS A 71 -4.97 23.81 4.85
N GLU A 72 -4.28 22.80 5.39
CA GLU A 72 -2.96 22.37 4.93
C GLU A 72 -3.06 21.63 3.58
N LEU A 73 -4.10 20.81 3.39
CA LEU A 73 -4.38 20.18 2.10
C LEU A 73 -4.62 21.21 0.98
N ARG A 74 -5.36 22.28 1.28
CA ARG A 74 -5.57 23.38 0.31
C ARG A 74 -4.29 24.16 0.03
N GLN A 75 -3.45 24.38 1.04
CA GLN A 75 -2.18 25.06 0.86
C GLN A 75 -1.20 24.20 0.06
N GLN A 76 -1.08 22.91 0.36
CA GLN A 76 -0.25 21.98 -0.41
C GLN A 76 -0.75 21.83 -1.85
N ALA A 77 -2.05 21.66 -2.07
CA ALA A 77 -2.63 21.63 -3.41
C ALA A 77 -2.40 22.96 -4.17
N ALA A 78 -2.45 24.11 -3.49
CA ALA A 78 -2.13 25.39 -4.09
C ALA A 78 -0.63 25.51 -4.41
N PHE A 79 0.27 25.04 -3.55
CA PHE A 79 1.70 25.00 -3.82
C PHE A 79 2.05 24.08 -5.00
N ASP A 80 1.43 22.90 -5.07
CA ASP A 80 1.63 21.95 -6.18
C ASP A 80 1.05 22.48 -7.50
N ALA A 81 -0.12 23.15 -7.46
CA ALA A 81 -0.71 23.80 -8.62
C ALA A 81 0.14 24.97 -9.14
N VAL A 82 0.74 25.76 -8.24
CA VAL A 82 1.68 26.83 -8.60
C VAL A 82 2.99 26.27 -9.18
N LYS A 83 3.45 25.12 -8.70
CA LYS A 83 4.62 24.44 -9.24
C LYS A 83 4.39 23.91 -10.67
N GLY A 84 3.17 23.50 -10.99
CA GLY A 84 2.75 23.07 -12.33
C GLY A 84 2.35 24.20 -13.29
N SER A 85 2.10 25.42 -12.81
CA SER A 85 1.68 26.57 -13.62
C SER A 85 2.81 27.51 -14.01
N ARG A 86 4.07 27.11 -13.80
CA ARG A 86 5.21 27.85 -14.33
C ARG A 86 5.24 27.64 -15.85
N TRP A 87 5.13 28.74 -16.59
CA TRP A 87 5.15 28.92 -18.04
C TRP A 87 6.21 28.13 -18.85
N GLU A 88 7.08 27.36 -18.19
CA GLU A 88 8.12 26.49 -18.77
C GLU A 88 7.55 25.28 -19.53
N GLY A 89 6.28 24.91 -19.33
CA GLY A 89 5.61 23.83 -20.08
C GLY A 89 4.87 24.26 -21.34
N LEU A 90 4.77 25.56 -21.62
CA LEU A 90 4.07 26.12 -22.80
C LEU A 90 5.03 26.61 -23.90
N ILE A 91 6.34 26.52 -23.65
CA ILE A 91 7.39 26.87 -24.62
C ILE A 91 8.33 25.67 -24.74
N LEU A 92 7.91 24.67 -25.51
CA LEU A 92 8.75 23.71 -26.27
C LEU A 92 7.87 22.80 -27.13
#